data_AF-A0A5T4JFG3-F1
#
_entry.id   AF-A0A5T4JFG3-F1
#
_cell.length_a   1.000
_cell.length_b   1.000
_cell.length_c   1.000
_cell.angle_alpha   90.00
_cell.angle_beta   90.00
_cell.angle_gamma   90.00
#
_symmetry.space_group_name_H-M   'P 1'
#
loop_
_entity.id
_entity.type
_entity.pdbx_description
1 polymer ?
#
loop_
_entity_poly.entity_id
_entity_poly.type
_entity_poly.pdbx_seq_one_letter_code
_entity_poly.pdbx_strand_id
1 'polypeptide(L)'
;MKISEFLHLALPEEQWLPTISGVLRQFAEEECYVYECQPCWYLGKGCQVRLHINADGTQATFIDDAGEQQWAVDSIADCARRFMAHPQVKGRRVYGQVGFNFAAHAREIAFNAGEWPLLTLTVPREELIFEKGNVTVYADSADGCRRLCEWVKEARTTTQNAPLAVDTALNGEMYKQQVARAVAEIRRGEYAKVIVSRAIPLPSRIDMPATLLYGRQANTPTRSFMFRQEGREALGFSPELVMSVTGNKVVTEPLAGTRDRMGNPEHNKAKEAELLHDSKEVLEHILSV
;
A
#
# COMPACT_ATOMS: atom_id res chain seq x y z
N MET A 1 23.16 -9.76 -12.45
CA MET A 1 23.85 -9.00 -11.39
C MET A 1 23.38 -7.56 -11.54
N LYS A 2 22.84 -6.92 -10.50
CA LYS A 2 22.44 -5.50 -10.58
C LYS A 2 23.67 -4.62 -10.42
N ILE A 3 23.73 -3.55 -11.18
CA ILE A 3 24.68 -2.45 -10.97
C ILE A 3 24.04 -1.47 -9.99
N SER A 4 24.84 -0.87 -9.11
CA SER A 4 24.36 0.11 -8.14
C SER A 4 25.17 1.39 -8.18
N GLU A 5 24.49 2.52 -7.96
CA GLU A 5 25.10 3.84 -7.83
C GLU A 5 24.54 4.55 -6.60
N PHE A 6 25.38 5.32 -5.90
CA PHE A 6 24.99 6.08 -4.72
C PHE A 6 25.14 7.57 -4.99
N LEU A 7 24.13 8.37 -4.63
CA LEU A 7 24.14 9.81 -4.77
C LEU A 7 23.74 10.48 -3.46
N HIS A 8 24.56 11.43 -3.03
CA HIS A 8 24.20 12.37 -1.99
C HIS A 8 23.53 13.60 -2.65
N LEU A 9 22.25 13.84 -2.38
CA LEU A 9 21.49 14.87 -3.12
C LEU A 9 21.70 16.29 -2.58
N ALA A 10 22.29 16.43 -1.38
CA ALA A 10 22.48 17.73 -0.71
C ALA A 10 21.20 18.58 -0.69
N LEU A 11 20.04 17.92 -0.59
CA LEU A 11 18.73 18.54 -0.57
C LEU A 11 18.28 18.80 0.88
N PRO A 12 17.66 19.96 1.17
CA PRO A 12 17.00 20.17 2.44
C PRO A 12 15.82 19.19 2.62
N GLU A 13 15.47 18.88 3.86
CA GLU A 13 14.45 17.86 4.21
C GLU A 13 13.10 18.10 3.53
N GLU A 14 12.70 19.36 3.42
CA GLU A 14 11.47 19.81 2.75
C GLU A 14 11.41 19.43 1.25
N GLN A 15 12.56 19.18 0.62
CA GLN A 15 12.65 18.79 -0.79
C GLN A 15 12.70 17.26 -1.00
N TRP A 16 12.85 16.45 0.06
CA TRP A 16 12.98 15.00 -0.10
C TRP A 16 11.73 14.35 -0.70
N LEU A 17 10.56 14.58 -0.11
CA LEU A 17 9.30 14.03 -0.60
C LEU A 17 8.91 14.59 -1.98
N PRO A 18 9.06 15.90 -2.25
CA PRO A 18 8.87 16.40 -3.60
C PRO A 18 9.79 15.79 -4.66
N THR A 19 11.06 15.53 -4.35
CA THR A 19 11.97 14.81 -5.26
C THR A 19 11.47 13.40 -5.53
N ILE A 20 11.03 12.66 -4.51
CA ILE A 20 10.43 11.32 -4.67
C ILE A 20 9.21 11.36 -5.59
N SER A 21 8.30 12.32 -5.38
CA SER A 21 7.14 12.55 -6.24
C SER A 21 7.55 12.89 -7.68
N GLY A 22 8.58 13.72 -7.86
CA GLY A 22 9.10 14.08 -9.18
C GLY A 22 9.67 12.87 -9.93
N VAL A 23 10.42 12.00 -9.24
CA VAL A 23 10.92 10.74 -9.82
C VAL A 23 9.78 9.81 -10.21
N LEU A 24 8.75 9.68 -9.35
CA LEU A 24 7.58 8.86 -9.67
C LEU A 24 6.84 9.36 -10.92
N ARG A 25 6.82 10.67 -11.17
CA ARG A 25 6.26 11.25 -12.40
C ARG A 25 7.05 10.84 -13.65
N GLN A 26 8.38 10.71 -13.54
CA GLN A 26 9.24 10.24 -14.64
C GLN A 26 9.01 8.77 -14.99
N PHE A 27 8.43 7.97 -14.10
CA PHE A 27 8.05 6.59 -14.40
C PHE A 27 6.89 6.49 -15.39
N ALA A 28 6.21 7.60 -15.70
CA ALA A 28 5.10 7.69 -16.64
C ALA A 28 4.04 6.61 -16.35
N GLU A 29 3.77 5.71 -17.31
CA GLU A 29 2.82 4.60 -17.21
C GLU A 29 3.48 3.24 -16.88
N GLU A 30 4.81 3.21 -16.67
CA GLU A 30 5.50 1.96 -16.34
C GLU A 30 4.99 1.38 -15.01
N GLU A 31 4.94 0.06 -14.91
CA GLU A 31 4.64 -0.58 -13.62
C GLU A 31 5.63 -0.12 -12.56
N CYS A 32 5.10 0.23 -11.40
CA CYS A 32 5.94 0.73 -10.32
C CYS A 32 5.33 0.44 -8.95
N TYR A 33 6.20 0.50 -7.95
CA TYR A 33 5.88 0.23 -6.56
C TYR A 33 6.60 1.25 -5.69
N VAL A 34 5.88 1.83 -4.75
CA VAL A 34 6.38 2.80 -3.78
C VAL A 34 6.00 2.30 -2.41
N TYR A 35 6.96 2.22 -1.50
CA TYR A 35 6.73 1.84 -0.12
C TYR A 35 7.56 2.71 0.81
N GLU A 36 6.90 3.37 1.76
CA GLU A 36 7.55 4.09 2.83
C GLU A 36 7.62 3.22 4.08
N CYS A 37 8.83 2.99 4.56
CA CYS A 37 9.09 2.43 5.88
C CYS A 37 10.25 3.23 6.46
N GLN A 38 9.91 4.24 7.26
CA GLN A 38 10.86 5.20 7.82
C GLN A 38 12.07 4.46 8.45
N PRO A 39 13.31 4.91 8.16
CA PRO A 39 13.67 6.19 7.54
C PRO A 39 13.66 6.21 5.98
N CYS A 40 13.21 5.13 5.33
CA CYS A 40 13.41 4.93 3.90
C CYS A 40 12.14 5.03 3.06
N TRP A 41 12.31 5.48 1.82
CA TRP A 41 11.37 5.29 0.72
C TRP A 41 11.96 4.35 -0.32
N TYR A 42 11.20 3.32 -0.68
CA TYR A 42 11.61 2.30 -1.63
C TYR A 42 10.76 2.41 -2.89
N LEU A 43 11.39 2.73 -4.02
CA LEU A 43 10.76 2.78 -5.33
C LEU A 43 11.25 1.58 -6.15
N GLY A 44 10.34 0.81 -6.71
CA GLY A 44 10.60 -0.25 -7.69
C GLY A 44 9.96 0.11 -9.02
N LYS A 45 10.67 -0.12 -10.13
CA LYS A 45 10.17 0.10 -11.50
C LYS A 45 10.27 -1.18 -12.34
N GLY A 46 9.23 -1.43 -13.12
CA GLY A 46 9.07 -2.60 -13.97
C GLY A 46 8.89 -3.90 -13.19
N CYS A 47 8.89 -5.01 -13.92
CA CYS A 47 8.78 -6.36 -13.39
C CYS A 47 9.95 -7.20 -13.91
N GLN A 48 10.71 -7.81 -13.00
CA GLN A 48 11.72 -8.82 -13.34
C GLN A 48 11.17 -10.23 -13.13
N VAL A 49 10.46 -10.44 -12.02
CA VAL A 49 9.79 -11.71 -11.72
C VAL A 49 8.56 -11.47 -10.85
N ARG A 50 7.47 -12.17 -11.15
CA ARG A 50 6.17 -12.01 -10.48
C ARG A 50 5.51 -13.35 -10.16
N LEU A 51 4.91 -13.45 -8.99
CA LEU A 51 3.84 -14.40 -8.69
C LEU A 51 2.52 -13.66 -8.78
N HIS A 52 1.56 -14.19 -9.53
CA HIS A 52 0.22 -13.64 -9.68
C HIS A 52 -0.82 -14.72 -9.37
N ILE A 53 -1.68 -14.46 -8.39
CA ILE A 53 -2.86 -15.26 -8.08
C ILE A 53 -4.09 -14.51 -8.59
N ASN A 54 -4.87 -15.16 -9.44
CA ASN A 54 -6.09 -14.55 -10.01
C ASN A 54 -7.16 -14.27 -8.94
N ALA A 55 -8.24 -13.58 -9.33
CA ALA A 55 -9.21 -13.00 -8.40
C ALA A 55 -10.07 -14.02 -7.62
N ASP A 56 -10.24 -15.23 -8.15
CA ASP A 56 -10.97 -16.32 -7.51
C ASP A 56 -10.07 -17.36 -6.82
N GLY A 57 -8.75 -17.23 -6.98
CA GLY A 57 -7.77 -18.14 -6.38
C GLY A 57 -7.59 -19.48 -7.11
N THR A 58 -8.14 -19.63 -8.30
CA THR A 58 -8.07 -20.89 -9.07
C THR A 58 -6.81 -21.02 -9.93
N GLN A 59 -6.05 -19.93 -10.13
CA GLN A 59 -4.84 -19.93 -10.96
C GLN A 59 -3.68 -19.18 -10.29
N ALA A 60 -2.50 -19.80 -10.32
CA ALA A 60 -1.24 -19.21 -9.90
C ALA A 60 -0.27 -19.16 -11.08
N THR A 61 0.09 -17.95 -11.52
CA THR A 61 1.04 -17.73 -12.62
C THR A 61 2.34 -17.16 -12.08
N PHE A 62 3.45 -17.85 -12.35
CA PHE A 62 4.80 -17.31 -12.18
C PHE A 62 5.29 -16.74 -13.52
N ILE A 63 5.83 -15.52 -13.50
CA ILE A 63 6.23 -14.79 -14.69
C ILE A 63 7.66 -14.31 -14.50
N ASP A 64 8.56 -14.63 -15.44
CA ASP A 64 9.93 -14.11 -15.50
C ASP A 64 10.38 -13.87 -16.95
N ASP A 65 11.66 -13.57 -17.16
CA ASP A 65 12.24 -13.37 -18.49
C ASP A 65 12.19 -14.63 -19.39
N ALA A 66 11.97 -15.82 -18.83
CA ALA A 66 11.81 -17.06 -19.58
C ALA A 66 10.36 -17.33 -20.01
N GLY A 67 9.39 -16.55 -19.49
CA GLY A 67 7.98 -16.61 -19.84
C GLY A 67 7.08 -16.90 -18.64
N GLU A 68 5.89 -17.43 -18.93
CA GLU A 68 4.88 -17.73 -17.92
C GLU A 68 4.86 -19.22 -17.58
N GLN A 69 4.72 -19.53 -16.29
CA GLN A 69 4.60 -20.88 -15.76
C GLN A 69 3.38 -20.96 -14.85
N GLN A 70 2.48 -21.91 -15.14
CA GLN A 70 1.36 -22.21 -14.26
C GLN A 70 1.82 -23.09 -13.09
N TRP A 71 1.51 -22.68 -11.88
CA TRP A 71 1.77 -23.43 -10.66
C TRP A 71 0.46 -24.00 -10.11
N ALA A 72 0.55 -25.15 -9.45
CA ALA A 72 -0.57 -25.68 -8.66
C ALA A 72 -0.91 -24.68 -7.54
N VAL A 73 -2.21 -24.48 -7.30
CA VAL A 73 -2.73 -23.48 -6.35
C VAL A 73 -3.39 -24.13 -5.14
N ASP A 74 -2.98 -25.35 -4.77
CA ASP A 74 -3.50 -26.04 -3.57
C ASP A 74 -3.30 -25.20 -2.29
N SER A 75 -2.27 -24.34 -2.28
CA SER A 75 -1.95 -23.44 -1.18
C SER A 75 -1.24 -22.19 -1.71
N ILE A 76 -1.94 -21.04 -1.67
CA ILE A 76 -1.34 -19.75 -2.05
C ILE A 76 -0.10 -19.44 -1.18
N ALA A 77 -0.11 -19.85 0.09
CA ALA A 77 1.03 -19.69 0.97
C ALA A 77 2.26 -20.49 0.49
N ASP A 78 2.07 -21.69 -0.05
CA ASP A 78 3.16 -22.48 -0.64
C ASP A 78 3.64 -21.90 -1.97
N CYS A 79 2.74 -21.35 -2.79
CA CYS A 79 3.14 -20.56 -3.96
C CYS A 79 4.03 -19.37 -3.54
N ALA A 80 3.64 -18.63 -2.50
CA ALA A 80 4.44 -17.51 -1.99
C ALA A 80 5.80 -17.98 -1.45
N ARG A 81 5.86 -19.08 -0.67
CA ARG A 81 7.13 -19.66 -0.20
C ARG A 81 8.03 -20.09 -1.35
N ARG A 82 7.46 -20.76 -2.36
CA ARG A 82 8.18 -21.17 -3.58
C ARG A 82 8.73 -19.96 -4.34
N PHE A 83 7.94 -18.88 -4.46
CA PHE A 83 8.38 -17.62 -5.05
C PHE A 83 9.55 -17.02 -4.27
N MET A 84 9.44 -16.90 -2.94
CA MET A 84 10.50 -16.33 -2.10
C MET A 84 11.80 -17.15 -2.13
N ALA A 85 11.71 -18.46 -2.32
CA ALA A 85 12.86 -19.36 -2.44
C ALA A 85 13.49 -19.37 -3.85
N HIS A 86 12.83 -18.78 -4.85
CA HIS A 86 13.29 -18.84 -6.24
C HIS A 86 14.64 -18.14 -6.43
N PRO A 87 15.57 -18.67 -7.24
CA PRO A 87 16.90 -18.07 -7.44
C PRO A 87 16.88 -16.61 -7.93
N GLN A 88 15.86 -16.22 -8.71
CA GLN A 88 15.71 -14.83 -9.18
C GLN A 88 15.16 -13.87 -8.10
N VAL A 89 14.59 -14.41 -7.02
CA VAL A 89 13.94 -13.64 -5.95
C VAL A 89 14.83 -13.56 -4.71
N LYS A 90 15.59 -14.63 -4.41
CA LYS A 90 16.44 -14.71 -3.23
C LYS A 90 17.40 -13.52 -3.12
N GLY A 91 17.34 -12.80 -2.00
CA GLY A 91 18.16 -11.62 -1.74
C GLY A 91 17.68 -10.32 -2.39
N ARG A 92 16.49 -10.32 -3.02
CA ARG A 92 15.84 -9.13 -3.58
C ARG A 92 14.70 -8.67 -2.68
N ARG A 93 14.41 -7.37 -2.72
CA ARG A 93 13.17 -6.82 -2.19
C ARG A 93 12.01 -7.26 -3.07
N VAL A 94 10.91 -7.65 -2.42
CA VAL A 94 9.66 -8.07 -3.06
C VAL A 94 8.58 -7.10 -2.63
N TYR A 95 7.86 -6.56 -3.60
CA TYR A 95 6.70 -5.70 -3.39
C TYR A 95 5.46 -6.54 -3.62
N GLY A 96 4.52 -6.48 -2.69
CA GLY A 96 3.33 -7.33 -2.73
C GLY A 96 2.06 -6.57 -2.43
N GLN A 97 0.96 -7.09 -2.96
CA GLN A 97 -0.39 -6.69 -2.60
C GLN A 97 -1.23 -7.95 -2.37
N VAL A 98 -2.17 -7.87 -1.42
CA VAL A 98 -3.06 -8.95 -1.03
C VAL A 98 -4.47 -8.38 -0.99
N GLY A 99 -5.36 -8.91 -1.83
CA GLY A 99 -6.76 -8.49 -1.92
C GLY A 99 -7.60 -8.97 -0.73
N PHE A 100 -8.69 -8.26 -0.44
CA PHE A 100 -9.57 -8.57 0.70
C PHE A 100 -10.06 -10.03 0.71
N ASN A 101 -10.46 -10.55 -0.46
CA ASN A 101 -10.97 -11.92 -0.60
C ASN A 101 -9.92 -13.01 -0.29
N PHE A 102 -8.63 -12.67 -0.15
CA PHE A 102 -7.61 -13.61 0.33
C PHE A 102 -8.00 -14.19 1.69
N ALA A 103 -8.65 -13.40 2.56
CA ALA A 103 -9.11 -13.86 3.86
C ALA A 103 -10.19 -14.95 3.74
N ALA A 104 -11.15 -14.79 2.82
CA ALA A 104 -12.19 -15.78 2.57
C ALA A 104 -11.61 -17.05 1.95
N HIS A 105 -10.74 -16.89 0.94
CA HIS A 105 -10.04 -18.01 0.31
C HIS A 105 -9.22 -18.82 1.33
N ALA A 106 -8.39 -18.16 2.14
CA ALA A 106 -7.55 -18.83 3.14
C ALA A 106 -8.33 -19.50 4.28
N ARG A 107 -9.62 -19.16 4.44
CA ARG A 107 -10.53 -19.76 5.41
C ARG A 107 -11.56 -20.71 4.77
N GLU A 108 -11.43 -20.97 3.47
CA GLU A 108 -12.34 -21.84 2.71
C GLU A 108 -13.80 -21.38 2.77
N ILE A 109 -14.02 -20.06 2.85
CA ILE A 109 -15.35 -19.44 2.82
C ILE A 109 -15.64 -19.02 1.38
N ALA A 110 -16.76 -19.47 0.82
CA ALA A 110 -17.19 -19.05 -0.50
C ALA A 110 -17.36 -17.52 -0.57
N PHE A 111 -16.88 -16.91 -1.66
CA PHE A 111 -16.92 -15.47 -1.88
C PHE A 111 -17.21 -15.15 -3.34
N ASN A 112 -17.70 -13.94 -3.59
CA ASN A 112 -17.82 -13.43 -4.96
C ASN A 112 -16.48 -12.81 -5.38
N ALA A 113 -15.87 -13.37 -6.42
CA ALA A 113 -14.63 -12.85 -6.97
C ALA A 113 -14.84 -11.42 -7.50
N GLY A 114 -13.85 -10.56 -7.27
CA GLY A 114 -13.79 -9.23 -7.87
C GLY A 114 -12.93 -9.23 -9.13
N GLU A 115 -12.52 -8.04 -9.56
CA GLU A 115 -11.65 -7.87 -10.74
C GLU A 115 -10.16 -7.81 -10.40
N TRP A 116 -9.80 -7.70 -9.11
CA TRP A 116 -8.41 -7.54 -8.67
C TRP A 116 -7.83 -8.90 -8.26
N PRO A 117 -6.52 -9.13 -8.50
CA PRO A 117 -5.87 -10.36 -8.08
C PRO A 117 -5.96 -10.58 -6.57
N LEU A 118 -6.06 -11.84 -6.13
CA LEU A 118 -6.01 -12.16 -4.69
C LEU A 118 -4.65 -11.83 -4.07
N LEU A 119 -3.56 -12.05 -4.83
CA LEU A 119 -2.20 -11.81 -4.37
C LEU A 119 -1.27 -11.62 -5.55
N THR A 120 -0.40 -10.61 -5.49
CA THR A 120 0.77 -10.52 -6.37
C THR A 120 2.00 -10.21 -5.54
N LEU A 121 3.13 -10.81 -5.95
CA LEU A 121 4.45 -10.54 -5.41
C LEU A 121 5.37 -10.25 -6.59
N THR A 122 6.05 -9.11 -6.59
CA THR A 122 6.89 -8.67 -7.69
C THR A 122 8.27 -8.25 -7.20
N VAL A 123 9.30 -8.74 -7.88
CA VAL A 123 10.64 -8.17 -7.82
C VAL A 123 10.78 -7.17 -8.98
N PRO A 124 11.04 -5.89 -8.69
CA PRO A 124 11.18 -4.90 -9.74
C PRO A 124 12.51 -5.05 -10.51
N ARG A 125 12.53 -4.51 -11.72
CA ARG A 125 13.72 -4.50 -12.57
C ARG A 125 14.70 -3.40 -12.12
N GLU A 126 14.21 -2.24 -11.74
CA GLU A 126 15.05 -1.13 -11.26
C GLU A 126 14.55 -0.67 -9.89
N GLU A 127 15.44 -0.18 -9.02
CA GLU A 127 15.06 0.28 -7.69
C GLU A 127 15.78 1.58 -7.31
N LEU A 128 15.10 2.45 -6.57
CA LEU A 128 15.66 3.60 -5.90
C LEU A 128 15.29 3.55 -4.43
N ILE A 129 16.28 3.72 -3.55
CA ILE A 129 16.08 3.79 -2.11
C ILE A 129 16.50 5.17 -1.63
N PHE A 130 15.55 5.96 -1.15
CA PHE A 130 15.83 7.26 -0.54
C PHE A 130 15.93 7.11 0.96
N GLU A 131 17.00 7.63 1.54
CA GLU A 131 17.23 7.66 2.99
C GLU A 131 17.96 8.94 3.37
N LYS A 132 17.32 9.80 4.17
CA LYS A 132 17.92 11.02 4.75
C LYS A 132 18.64 11.91 3.72
N GLY A 133 18.02 12.15 2.57
CA GLY A 133 18.57 12.99 1.50
C GLY A 133 19.61 12.31 0.60
N ASN A 134 19.90 11.03 0.82
CA ASN A 134 20.68 10.20 -0.09
C ASN A 134 19.77 9.30 -0.92
N VAL A 135 20.25 8.87 -2.08
CA VAL A 135 19.59 7.86 -2.90
C VAL A 135 20.58 6.77 -3.32
N THR A 136 20.17 5.52 -3.19
CA THR A 136 20.85 4.38 -3.80
C THR A 136 20.01 3.85 -4.95
N VAL A 137 20.61 3.75 -6.13
CA VAL A 137 19.98 3.30 -7.37
C VAL A 137 20.49 1.90 -7.71
N TYR A 138 19.59 1.01 -8.14
CA TYR A 138 19.91 -0.31 -8.66
C TYR A 138 19.27 -0.51 -10.04
N ALA A 139 20.05 -0.94 -11.02
CA ALA A 139 19.58 -1.21 -12.38
C ALA A 139 20.30 -2.42 -13.00
N ASP A 140 19.83 -2.88 -14.16
CA ASP A 140 20.46 -3.97 -14.93
C ASP A 140 21.71 -3.52 -15.70
N SER A 141 21.84 -2.22 -15.95
CA SER A 141 22.94 -1.65 -16.74
C SER A 141 23.43 -0.33 -16.12
N ALA A 142 24.68 0.05 -16.41
CA ALA A 142 25.24 1.34 -15.99
C ALA A 142 24.48 2.52 -16.61
N ASP A 143 23.93 2.33 -17.81
CA ASP A 143 23.07 3.31 -18.47
C ASP A 143 21.73 3.49 -17.73
N GLY A 144 21.16 2.39 -17.24
CA GLY A 144 19.98 2.42 -16.37
C GLY A 144 20.22 3.20 -15.08
N CYS A 145 21.36 2.98 -14.41
CA CYS A 145 21.74 3.80 -13.24
C CYS A 145 21.86 5.27 -13.63
N ARG A 146 22.63 5.60 -14.68
CA ARG A 146 22.83 6.99 -15.14
C ARG A 146 21.50 7.72 -15.38
N ARG A 147 20.57 7.07 -16.10
CA ARG A 147 19.24 7.63 -16.39
C ARG A 147 18.43 7.90 -15.12
N LEU A 148 18.40 6.96 -14.18
CA LEU A 148 17.71 7.15 -12.91
C LEU A 148 18.35 8.25 -12.06
N CYS A 149 19.68 8.34 -12.05
CA CYS A 149 20.44 9.40 -11.40
C CYS A 149 20.11 10.79 -11.98
N GLU A 150 19.98 10.89 -13.30
CA GLU A 150 19.55 12.12 -13.99
C GLU A 150 18.13 12.50 -13.59
N TRP A 151 17.18 11.54 -13.59
CA TRP A 151 15.81 11.79 -13.14
C TRP A 151 15.73 12.30 -11.71
N VAL A 152 16.55 11.78 -10.80
CA VAL A 152 16.59 12.27 -9.42
C VAL A 152 17.06 13.73 -9.36
N LYS A 153 18.06 14.12 -10.16
CA LYS A 153 18.58 15.49 -10.21
C LYS A 153 17.62 16.47 -10.89
N GLU A 154 16.90 15.99 -11.91
CA GLU A 154 15.95 16.78 -12.69
C GLU A 154 14.54 16.80 -12.10
N ALA A 155 14.27 16.00 -11.06
CA ALA A 155 12.98 15.94 -10.40
C ALA A 155 12.58 17.30 -9.85
N ARG A 156 11.69 17.99 -10.57
CA ARG A 156 11.15 19.29 -10.18
C ARG A 156 9.85 19.15 -9.40
N THR A 157 9.67 20.07 -8.46
CA THR A 157 8.49 20.40 -7.67
C THR A 157 7.38 21.07 -8.47
N THR A 158 7.09 20.62 -9.70
CA THR A 158 5.96 21.21 -10.45
C THR A 158 4.74 20.32 -10.32
N THR A 159 3.87 20.66 -9.37
CA THR A 159 2.49 20.16 -9.33
C THR A 159 1.51 21.34 -9.30
N GLN A 160 1.15 21.84 -10.49
CA GLN A 160 -0.07 22.64 -10.65
C GLN A 160 -1.24 21.67 -10.83
N ASN A 161 -1.72 21.08 -9.73
CA ASN A 161 -2.90 20.23 -9.78
C ASN A 161 -4.00 20.84 -8.91
N ALA A 162 -5.16 21.05 -9.53
CA ALA A 162 -6.36 21.43 -8.79
C ALA A 162 -6.84 20.21 -7.96
N PRO A 163 -7.15 20.38 -6.67
CA PRO A 163 -7.69 19.30 -5.86
C PRO A 163 -9.07 18.90 -6.38
N LEU A 164 -9.36 17.61 -6.32
CA LEU A 164 -10.68 17.08 -6.68
C LEU A 164 -11.65 17.35 -5.53
N ALA A 165 -12.75 18.05 -5.81
CA ALA A 165 -13.84 18.17 -4.85
C ALA A 165 -14.59 16.83 -4.76
N VAL A 166 -14.59 16.22 -3.57
CA VAL A 166 -15.28 14.95 -3.31
C VAL A 166 -16.29 15.18 -2.19
N ASP A 167 -17.58 15.04 -2.51
CA ASP A 167 -18.63 15.07 -1.51
C ASP A 167 -18.72 13.71 -0.80
N THR A 168 -18.22 13.67 0.42
CA THR A 168 -18.26 12.46 1.26
C THR A 168 -19.62 12.23 1.92
N ALA A 169 -20.56 13.18 1.87
CA ALA A 169 -21.92 12.99 2.37
C ALA A 169 -22.80 12.19 1.40
N LEU A 170 -22.44 12.18 0.10
CA LEU A 170 -23.17 11.46 -0.94
C LEU A 170 -23.37 9.98 -0.57
N ASN A 171 -24.59 9.48 -0.83
CA ASN A 171 -25.05 8.12 -0.52
C ASN A 171 -24.99 7.74 0.99
N GLY A 172 -24.89 8.72 1.88
CA GLY A 172 -24.82 8.49 3.33
C GLY A 172 -26.02 7.75 3.92
N GLU A 173 -27.24 7.94 3.38
CA GLU A 173 -28.44 7.22 3.84
C GLU A 173 -28.35 5.71 3.59
N MET A 174 -27.86 5.29 2.43
CA MET A 174 -27.69 3.87 2.12
C MET A 174 -26.69 3.22 3.08
N TYR A 175 -25.58 3.91 3.38
CA TYR A 175 -24.61 3.42 4.35
C TYR A 175 -25.19 3.32 5.76
N LYS A 176 -25.98 4.31 6.21
CA LYS A 176 -26.68 4.25 7.49
C LYS A 176 -27.64 3.05 7.59
N GLN A 177 -28.32 2.70 6.50
CA GLN A 177 -29.17 1.51 6.45
C GLN A 177 -28.36 0.21 6.56
N GLN A 178 -27.20 0.12 5.89
CA GLN A 178 -26.29 -1.02 6.02
C GLN A 178 -25.76 -1.17 7.46
N VAL A 179 -25.39 -0.07 8.11
CA VAL A 179 -24.97 -0.06 9.52
C VAL A 179 -26.12 -0.49 10.44
N ALA A 180 -27.34 0.03 10.23
CA ALA A 180 -28.51 -0.35 11.03
C ALA A 180 -28.82 -1.84 10.91
N ARG A 181 -28.66 -2.42 9.70
CA ARG A 181 -28.77 -3.85 9.47
C ARG A 181 -27.72 -4.63 10.26
N ALA A 182 -26.45 -4.25 10.18
CA ALA A 182 -25.38 -4.91 10.93
C ALA A 182 -25.61 -4.85 12.45
N VAL A 183 -26.07 -3.71 12.97
CA VAL A 183 -26.45 -3.58 14.39
C VAL A 183 -27.60 -4.52 14.75
N ALA A 184 -28.61 -4.67 13.88
CA ALA A 184 -29.71 -5.59 14.11
C ALA A 184 -29.24 -7.06 14.11
N GLU A 185 -28.31 -7.44 13.22
CA GLU A 185 -27.67 -8.77 13.18
C GLU A 185 -26.86 -9.05 14.45
N ILE A 186 -26.06 -8.07 14.93
CA ILE A 186 -25.32 -8.18 16.20
C ILE A 186 -26.27 -8.38 17.39
N ARG A 187 -27.38 -7.64 17.44
CA ARG A 187 -28.39 -7.78 18.52
C ARG A 187 -29.09 -9.13 18.50
N ARG A 188 -29.17 -9.80 17.35
CA ARG A 188 -29.67 -11.17 17.23
C ARG A 188 -28.62 -12.23 17.61
N GLY A 189 -27.37 -11.81 17.86
CA GLY A 189 -26.27 -12.69 18.23
C GLY A 189 -25.58 -13.39 17.06
N GLU A 190 -25.71 -12.87 15.83
CA GLU A 190 -25.11 -13.49 14.64
C GLU A 190 -23.58 -13.37 14.61
N TYR A 191 -23.05 -12.24 15.09
CA TYR A 191 -21.61 -11.98 15.27
C TYR A 191 -21.43 -10.80 16.25
N ALA A 192 -20.22 -10.64 16.80
CA ALA A 192 -19.94 -9.62 17.82
C ALA A 192 -19.54 -8.25 17.24
N LYS A 193 -18.82 -8.24 16.11
CA LYS A 193 -18.31 -7.03 15.43
C LYS A 193 -18.20 -7.29 13.94
N VAL A 194 -18.52 -6.28 13.13
CA VAL A 194 -18.26 -6.25 11.68
C VAL A 194 -17.87 -4.85 11.26
N ILE A 195 -16.93 -4.74 10.32
CA ILE A 195 -16.57 -3.47 9.69
C ILE A 195 -17.38 -3.34 8.41
N VAL A 196 -18.28 -2.36 8.37
CA VAL A 196 -19.02 -1.98 7.15
C VAL A 196 -18.27 -0.84 6.48
N SER A 197 -18.10 -0.90 5.16
CA SER A 197 -17.44 0.15 4.38
C SER A 197 -18.33 0.65 3.25
N ARG A 198 -17.94 1.76 2.61
CA ARG A 198 -18.61 2.30 1.43
C ARG A 198 -17.58 2.77 0.40
N ALA A 199 -17.88 2.57 -0.87
CA ALA A 199 -17.10 3.12 -1.98
C ALA A 199 -17.67 4.50 -2.38
N ILE A 200 -16.79 5.47 -2.62
CA ILE A 200 -17.13 6.78 -3.19
C ILE A 200 -16.54 6.82 -4.61
N PRO A 201 -17.37 6.73 -5.66
CA PRO A 201 -16.91 6.89 -7.04
C PRO A 201 -16.29 8.27 -7.23
N LEU A 202 -15.09 8.32 -7.80
CA LEU A 202 -14.45 9.59 -8.15
C LEU A 202 -14.84 10.01 -9.58
N PRO A 203 -15.04 11.31 -9.84
CA PRO A 203 -15.42 11.80 -11.18
C PRO A 203 -14.31 11.66 -12.24
N SER A 204 -13.06 11.47 -11.83
CA SER A 204 -11.92 11.27 -12.74
C SER A 204 -10.84 10.39 -12.10
N ARG A 205 -9.89 9.92 -12.92
CA ARG A 205 -8.62 9.41 -12.41
C ARG A 205 -7.84 10.54 -11.70
N ILE A 206 -6.92 10.15 -10.83
CA ILE A 206 -6.10 11.06 -10.01
C ILE A 206 -4.63 11.02 -10.44
N ASP A 207 -3.91 12.12 -10.23
CA ASP A 207 -2.46 12.20 -10.41
C ASP A 207 -1.76 11.57 -9.18
N MET A 208 -1.33 10.32 -9.31
CA MET A 208 -0.74 9.55 -8.20
C MET A 208 0.46 10.25 -7.55
N PRO A 209 1.46 10.79 -8.28
CA PRO A 209 2.55 11.55 -7.67
C PRO A 209 2.09 12.75 -6.83
N ALA A 210 1.20 13.58 -7.37
CA ALA A 210 0.71 14.76 -6.64
C ALA A 210 -0.14 14.36 -5.43
N THR A 211 -1.00 13.35 -5.57
CA THR A 211 -1.79 12.81 -4.45
C THR A 211 -0.87 12.23 -3.37
N LEU A 212 0.22 11.57 -3.73
CA LEU A 212 1.22 11.07 -2.77
C LEU A 212 1.85 12.22 -2.00
N LEU A 213 2.32 13.25 -2.69
CA LEU A 213 2.98 14.41 -2.08
C LEU A 213 2.09 15.11 -1.06
N TYR A 214 0.93 15.61 -1.50
CA TYR A 214 0.04 16.38 -0.62
C TYR A 214 -0.61 15.51 0.45
N GLY A 215 -1.04 14.30 0.08
CA GLY A 215 -1.64 13.36 1.02
C GLY A 215 -0.67 12.94 2.12
N ARG A 216 0.61 12.70 1.78
CA ARG A 216 1.61 12.28 2.77
C ARG A 216 1.96 13.40 3.75
N GLN A 217 2.06 14.65 3.28
CA GLN A 217 2.33 15.81 4.14
C GLN A 217 1.21 16.05 5.17
N ALA A 218 -0.03 15.70 4.81
CA ALA A 218 -1.19 15.84 5.68
C ALA A 218 -1.42 14.64 6.63
N ASN A 219 -0.59 13.59 6.55
CA ASN A 219 -0.79 12.35 7.30
C ASN A 219 0.48 11.93 8.07
N THR A 220 0.28 11.16 9.14
CA THR A 220 1.36 10.52 9.92
C THR A 220 1.15 9.00 9.93
N PRO A 221 1.26 8.32 8.78
CA PRO A 221 0.95 6.89 8.69
C PRO A 221 2.09 6.02 9.23
N THR A 222 1.75 4.78 9.59
CA THR A 222 2.76 3.75 9.88
C THR A 222 3.52 3.40 8.60
N ARG A 223 2.83 3.30 7.46
CA ARG A 223 3.43 3.06 6.13
C ARG A 223 2.66 3.83 5.07
N SER A 224 3.35 4.31 4.04
CA SER A 224 2.71 4.82 2.82
C SER A 224 3.02 3.90 1.66
N PHE A 225 2.09 3.79 0.71
CA PHE A 225 2.31 3.01 -0.50
C PHE A 225 1.66 3.64 -1.73
N MET A 226 2.21 3.30 -2.88
CA MET A 226 1.58 3.48 -4.19
C MET A 226 2.02 2.33 -5.08
N PHE A 227 1.16 1.84 -5.95
CA PHE A 227 1.60 0.96 -7.03
C PHE A 227 0.77 1.18 -8.29
N ARG A 228 1.37 0.80 -9.43
CA ARG A 228 0.72 0.60 -10.72
C ARG A 228 1.13 -0.76 -11.26
N GLN A 229 0.16 -1.60 -11.57
CA GLN A 229 0.37 -2.95 -12.09
C GLN A 229 -0.81 -3.35 -12.98
N GLU A 230 -0.55 -3.85 -14.20
CA GLU A 230 -1.59 -4.41 -15.09
C GLU A 230 -2.85 -3.52 -15.21
N GLY A 231 -2.66 -2.21 -15.41
CA GLY A 231 -3.73 -1.22 -15.56
C GLY A 231 -4.47 -0.82 -14.27
N ARG A 232 -4.08 -1.38 -13.12
CA ARG A 232 -4.63 -1.06 -11.80
C ARG A 232 -3.65 -0.21 -11.01
N GLU A 233 -4.18 0.76 -10.27
CA GLU A 233 -3.38 1.65 -9.44
C GLU A 233 -4.04 1.83 -8.08
N ALA A 234 -3.24 1.87 -7.02
CA ALA A 234 -3.69 2.22 -5.69
C ALA A 234 -2.62 3.01 -4.96
N LEU A 235 -3.05 3.86 -4.04
CA LEU A 235 -2.22 4.69 -3.18
C LEU A 235 -2.89 4.82 -1.82
N GLY A 236 -2.11 4.80 -0.74
CA GLY A 236 -2.66 4.95 0.60
C GLY A 236 -1.62 5.30 1.67
N PHE A 237 -2.17 5.74 2.80
CA PHE A 237 -1.44 6.09 4.03
C PHE A 237 -1.95 5.14 5.12
N SER A 238 -1.28 3.99 5.26
CA SER A 238 -1.71 2.92 6.16
C SER A 238 -1.61 3.36 7.63
N PRO A 239 -2.72 3.38 8.39
CA PRO A 239 -2.68 3.71 9.80
C PRO A 239 -2.12 2.56 10.65
N GLU A 240 -2.22 1.32 10.16
CA GLU A 240 -2.02 0.12 10.96
C GLU A 240 -0.98 -0.81 10.30
N LEU A 241 -0.31 -1.61 11.13
CA LEU A 241 0.58 -2.69 10.71
C LEU A 241 -0.09 -4.04 10.95
N VAL A 242 -0.53 -4.70 9.87
CA VAL A 242 -1.07 -6.08 9.94
C VAL A 242 -0.06 -7.01 10.59
N MET A 243 1.18 -7.03 10.08
CA MET A 243 2.26 -7.85 10.61
C MET A 243 3.63 -7.31 10.18
N SER A 244 4.62 -7.39 11.07
CA SER A 244 6.05 -7.30 10.75
C SER A 244 6.80 -8.47 11.38
N VAL A 245 7.68 -9.10 10.61
CA VAL A 245 8.49 -10.24 11.06
C VAL A 245 9.97 -9.91 10.82
N THR A 246 10.75 -9.93 11.91
CA THR A 246 12.21 -9.77 11.85
C THR A 246 12.86 -10.94 12.57
N GLY A 247 13.55 -11.81 11.81
CA GLY A 247 14.04 -13.08 12.33
C GLY A 247 12.87 -13.91 12.86
N ASN A 248 12.88 -14.19 14.16
CA ASN A 248 11.83 -14.96 14.85
C ASN A 248 10.81 -14.08 15.60
N LYS A 249 10.94 -12.75 15.56
CA LYS A 249 10.00 -11.85 16.24
C LYS A 249 8.90 -11.44 15.27
N VAL A 250 7.65 -11.72 15.64
CA VAL A 250 6.44 -11.22 14.98
C VAL A 250 5.82 -10.09 15.81
N VAL A 251 5.40 -9.03 15.14
CA VAL A 251 4.70 -7.88 15.73
C VAL A 251 3.47 -7.58 14.88
N THR A 252 2.35 -7.25 15.55
CA THR A 252 1.12 -6.68 14.97
C THR A 252 0.72 -5.48 15.81
N GLU A 253 0.05 -4.50 15.23
CA GLU A 253 -0.29 -3.24 15.90
C GLU A 253 -1.77 -2.88 15.65
N PRO A 254 -2.73 -3.62 16.24
CA PRO A 254 -4.16 -3.41 15.98
C PRO A 254 -4.64 -2.02 16.42
N LEU A 255 -5.38 -1.33 15.56
CA LEU A 255 -6.01 -0.04 15.86
C LEU A 255 -7.53 -0.18 15.78
N ALA A 256 -8.19 0.03 16.91
CA ALA A 256 -9.63 0.08 17.01
C ALA A 256 -10.03 1.12 18.06
N GLY A 257 -11.10 1.85 17.77
CA GLY A 257 -11.51 3.04 18.50
C GLY A 257 -11.07 4.33 17.80
N THR A 258 -12.01 5.23 17.51
CA THR A 258 -11.74 6.41 16.66
C THR A 258 -12.37 7.69 17.18
N ARG A 259 -11.59 8.78 17.19
CA ARG A 259 -12.06 10.17 17.29
C ARG A 259 -11.33 11.04 16.27
N ASP A 260 -11.94 12.17 15.91
CA ASP A 260 -11.32 13.11 15.00
C ASP A 260 -10.16 13.88 15.65
N ARG A 261 -9.22 14.33 14.82
CA ARG A 261 -8.15 15.26 15.18
C ARG A 261 -8.12 16.47 14.24
N MET A 262 -9.31 16.94 13.86
CA MET A 262 -9.48 17.94 12.79
C MET A 262 -9.58 19.39 13.31
N GLY A 263 -9.48 19.59 14.63
CA GLY A 263 -9.57 20.90 15.27
C GLY A 263 -8.21 21.48 15.68
N ASN A 264 -8.28 22.53 16.49
CA ASN A 264 -7.10 23.10 17.15
C ASN A 264 -6.52 22.13 18.22
N PRO A 265 -5.32 22.40 18.77
CA PRO A 265 -4.70 21.52 19.75
C PRO A 265 -5.57 21.24 20.99
N GLU A 266 -6.38 22.19 21.44
CA GLU A 266 -7.28 22.04 22.59
C GLU A 266 -8.42 21.05 22.29
N HIS A 267 -9.09 21.20 21.13
CA HIS A 267 -10.11 20.26 20.66
C HIS A 267 -9.55 18.86 20.51
N ASN A 268 -8.37 18.73 19.89
CA ASN A 268 -7.75 17.42 19.66
C ASN A 268 -7.40 16.73 20.99
N LYS A 269 -6.89 17.47 22.00
CA LYS A 269 -6.66 16.92 23.35
C LYS A 269 -7.95 16.50 24.04
N ALA A 270 -9.03 17.26 23.86
CA ALA A 270 -10.33 16.89 24.41
C ALA A 270 -10.85 15.59 23.76
N LYS A 271 -10.70 15.43 22.45
CA LYS A 271 -11.07 14.22 21.71
C LYS A 271 -10.21 13.01 22.05
N GLU A 272 -8.92 13.23 22.30
CA GLU A 272 -8.02 12.20 22.82
C GLU A 272 -8.47 11.71 24.20
N ALA A 273 -8.75 12.64 25.14
CA ALA A 273 -9.24 12.28 26.47
C ALA A 273 -10.60 11.57 26.42
N GLU A 274 -11.50 11.99 25.52
CA GLU A 274 -12.78 11.33 25.28
C GLU A 274 -12.57 9.89 24.78
N LEU A 275 -11.69 9.69 23.79
CA LEU A 275 -11.38 8.35 23.25
C LEU A 275 -10.85 7.39 24.32
N LEU A 276 -9.95 7.88 25.19
CA LEU A 276 -9.34 7.07 26.24
C LEU A 276 -10.31 6.59 27.32
N HIS A 277 -11.45 7.26 27.49
CA HIS A 277 -12.42 6.97 28.55
C HIS A 277 -13.81 6.60 28.05
N ASP A 278 -14.07 6.64 26.74
CA ASP A 278 -15.33 6.21 26.14
C ASP A 278 -15.45 4.68 26.22
N SER A 279 -16.43 4.21 26.99
CA SER A 279 -16.61 2.77 27.24
C SER A 279 -16.87 1.94 25.98
N LYS A 280 -17.51 2.51 24.95
CA LYS A 280 -17.73 1.82 23.68
C LYS A 280 -16.40 1.68 22.92
N GLU A 281 -15.61 2.75 22.84
CA GLU A 281 -14.33 2.71 22.12
C GLU A 281 -13.32 1.80 22.83
N VAL A 282 -13.26 1.83 24.16
CA VAL A 282 -12.40 0.92 24.95
C VAL A 282 -12.82 -0.53 24.77
N LEU A 283 -14.12 -0.84 24.83
CA LEU A 283 -14.61 -2.20 24.59
C LEU A 283 -14.26 -2.67 23.17
N GLU A 284 -14.47 -1.81 22.16
CA GLU A 284 -14.15 -2.13 20.78
C GLU A 284 -12.65 -2.43 20.59
N HIS A 285 -11.78 -1.65 21.25
CA HIS A 285 -10.35 -1.84 21.23
C HIS A 285 -9.96 -3.19 21.83
N ILE A 286 -10.42 -3.48 23.04
CA ILE A 286 -10.09 -4.71 23.77
C ILE A 286 -10.65 -5.96 23.09
N LEU A 287 -11.76 -5.89 22.37
CA LEU A 287 -12.25 -7.01 21.56
C LEU A 287 -11.39 -7.29 20.31
N SER A 288 -10.63 -6.31 19.84
CA SER A 288 -9.76 -6.43 18.66
C SER A 288 -8.32 -6.85 19.00
N VAL A 289 -7.86 -6.57 20.23
CA VAL A 289 -6.56 -7.02 20.78
C VAL A 289 -6.63 -8.48 21.23
#